data_AF-A0A354UD45-F1
#
_entry.id   AF-A0A354UD45-F1
#
_cell.length_a   1.000
_cell.length_b   1.000
_cell.length_c   1.000
_cell.angle_alpha   90.00
_cell.angle_beta   90.00
_cell.angle_gamma   90.00
#
_symmetry.space_group_name_H-M   'P 1'
#
loop_
_entity.id
_entity.type
_entity.pdbx_description
1 polymer ?
#
loop_
_entity_poly.entity_id
_entity_poly.type
_entity_poly.pdbx_seq_one_letter_code
_entity_poly.pdbx_strand_id
1 'polypeptide(L)'
;MMQNPEKSFSAYTPDELDSAGIIPASGETPGAFAERLVRLEQDLNVLSSDPVFQDLIADSPEISPALRQKAEELTWEKFRFRAGWVPAWYSARQTGFLSAGIQLEADNLLPLVFLHSGFIRKQRRLGYDAAETLAHEMVHAVRIPFPGSVYEEYFPCQMSRSAFRRNVGNLFRKWPLPLLFFGGLALAPVLASLGTGVWYAPLLFPLLILLREIQIRLRLARASEKLRNAGLNPLPVLLRLSDPEIFELAHCSPEEIPEMIKKSSRGKFLLEKFRRT
;
A
#
# COMPACT_ATOMS: atom_id res chain seq x y z
N MET A 1 -4.50 3.86 24.13
CA MET A 1 -3.73 5.10 24.24
C MET A 1 -2.94 5.19 22.96
N MET A 2 -3.42 6.00 22.01
CA MET A 2 -2.70 6.31 20.77
C MET A 2 -1.24 6.59 21.12
N GLN A 3 -0.30 5.90 20.47
CA GLN A 3 1.08 6.34 20.50
C GLN A 3 1.14 7.63 19.69
N ASN A 4 0.82 8.75 20.33
CA ASN A 4 1.25 10.04 19.82
C ASN A 4 2.76 9.94 19.59
N PRO A 5 3.26 10.47 18.47
CA PRO A 5 4.69 10.45 18.22
C PRO A 5 5.39 11.09 19.43
N GLU A 6 6.39 10.40 20.01
CA GLU A 6 7.05 10.81 21.25
C GLU A 6 7.68 12.22 21.13
N LYS A 7 7.87 12.69 19.89
CA LYS A 7 8.29 14.04 19.49
C LYS A 7 7.55 14.43 18.20
N SER A 8 7.42 15.73 17.95
CA SER A 8 6.85 16.23 16.68
C SER A 8 7.61 15.70 15.47
N PHE A 9 6.91 15.41 14.36
CA PHE A 9 7.55 14.99 13.11
C PHE A 9 8.57 16.00 12.60
N SER A 10 8.40 17.29 12.94
CA SER A 10 9.36 18.35 12.61
C SER A 10 10.73 18.17 13.27
N ALA A 11 10.82 17.39 14.35
CA ALA A 11 12.08 17.09 15.04
C ALA A 11 12.79 15.85 14.49
N TYR A 12 12.16 15.10 13.58
CA TYR A 12 12.73 13.88 13.03
C TYR A 12 13.73 14.22 11.93
N THR A 13 14.84 13.49 11.90
CA THR A 13 15.75 13.49 10.76
C THR A 13 15.07 12.88 9.52
N PRO A 14 15.56 13.15 8.30
CA PRO A 14 15.03 12.52 7.09
C PRO A 14 15.03 10.98 7.15
N ASP A 15 16.03 10.38 7.80
CA ASP A 15 16.09 8.94 7.97
C ASP A 15 15.01 8.40 8.91
N GLU A 16 14.76 9.09 10.03
CA GLU A 16 13.72 8.73 10.98
C GLU A 16 12.33 8.86 10.37
N LEU A 17 12.07 9.93 9.59
CA LEU A 17 10.81 10.09 8.85
C LEU A 17 10.59 8.95 7.86
N ASP A 18 11.60 8.61 7.06
CA ASP A 18 11.50 7.50 6.11
C ASP A 18 11.33 6.14 6.81
N SER A 19 12.03 5.93 7.93
CA SER A 19 11.87 4.74 8.77
C SER A 19 10.50 4.67 9.44
N ALA A 20 9.86 5.81 9.70
CA ALA A 20 8.47 5.91 10.14
C ALA A 20 7.46 5.72 9.00
N GLY A 21 7.92 5.54 7.75
CA GLY A 21 7.05 5.43 6.58
C GLY A 21 6.48 6.75 6.09
N ILE A 22 7.01 7.89 6.56
CA ILE A 22 6.60 9.20 6.10
C ILE A 22 7.55 9.64 4.98
N ILE A 23 7.08 9.48 3.75
CA ILE A 23 7.89 9.62 2.55
C ILE A 23 7.46 10.83 1.72
N PRO A 24 8.41 11.55 1.08
CA PRO A 24 8.07 12.65 0.19
C PRO A 24 7.50 12.13 -1.13
N ALA A 25 6.47 12.79 -1.64
CA ALA A 25 5.86 12.49 -2.93
C ALA A 25 6.84 12.75 -4.09
N SER A 26 6.52 12.25 -5.28
CA SER A 26 7.34 12.51 -6.46
C SER A 26 7.29 14.00 -6.81
N GLY A 27 8.46 14.64 -6.92
CA GLY A 27 8.57 16.07 -7.21
C GLY A 27 8.16 17.00 -6.06
N GLU A 28 7.83 16.47 -4.89
CA GLU A 28 7.51 17.29 -3.71
C GLU A 28 8.75 18.07 -3.25
N THR A 29 8.61 19.39 -3.11
CA THR A 29 9.70 20.23 -2.61
C THR A 29 9.87 20.02 -1.09
N PRO A 30 11.06 20.27 -0.52
CA PRO A 30 11.25 20.17 0.93
C PRO A 30 10.27 21.03 1.74
N GLY A 31 9.92 22.22 1.23
CA GLY A 31 8.93 23.10 1.87
C GLY A 31 7.53 22.51 1.87
N ALA A 32 7.06 22.03 0.72
CA ALA A 32 5.75 21.37 0.61
C ALA A 32 5.66 20.11 1.48
N PHE A 33 6.75 19.33 1.55
CA PHE A 33 6.83 18.18 2.43
C PHE A 33 6.71 18.57 3.91
N ALA A 34 7.42 19.62 4.33
CA ALA A 34 7.33 20.14 5.70
C ALA A 34 5.92 20.63 6.05
N GLU A 35 5.26 21.36 5.15
CA GLU A 35 3.87 21.80 5.33
C GLU A 35 2.91 20.61 5.49
N ARG A 36 3.09 19.55 4.67
CA ARG A 36 2.31 18.32 4.77
C ARG A 36 2.53 17.59 6.10
N LEU A 37 3.76 17.56 6.61
CA LEU A 37 4.07 16.99 7.94
C LEU A 37 3.35 17.75 9.06
N VAL A 38 3.39 19.08 9.03
CA VAL A 38 2.70 19.93 10.02
C VAL A 38 1.20 19.67 10.01
N ARG A 39 0.60 19.60 8.81
CA ARG A 39 -0.83 19.30 8.68
C ARG A 39 -1.18 17.90 9.20
N LEU A 40 -0.38 16.89 8.85
CA LEU A 40 -0.60 15.52 9.33
C LEU A 40 -0.55 15.45 10.87
N GLU A 41 0.41 16.14 11.48
CA GLU A 41 0.54 16.20 12.93
C GLU A 41 -0.65 16.93 13.59
N GLN A 42 -1.10 18.04 13.00
CA GLN A 42 -2.30 18.74 13.47
C GLN A 42 -3.54 17.84 13.42
N ASP A 43 -3.75 17.15 12.30
CA ASP A 43 -4.88 16.25 12.10
C ASP A 43 -4.85 15.07 13.10
N LEU A 44 -3.66 14.49 13.36
CA LEU A 44 -3.48 13.44 14.36
C LEU A 44 -3.79 13.93 15.78
N ASN A 45 -3.37 15.15 16.13
CA ASN A 45 -3.57 15.71 17.47
C ASN A 45 -5.04 16.05 17.73
N VAL A 46 -5.76 16.54 16.72
CA VAL A 46 -7.18 16.91 16.82
C VAL A 46 -8.10 15.69 16.68
N LEU A 47 -7.60 14.57 16.15
CA LEU A 47 -8.38 13.34 15.97
C LEU A 47 -9.15 12.93 17.24
N SER A 48 -8.48 12.99 18.39
CA SER A 48 -9.07 12.59 19.69
C SER A 48 -10.18 13.52 20.19
N SER A 49 -10.27 14.76 19.68
CA SER A 49 -11.27 15.76 20.07
C SER A 49 -12.35 16.00 19.01
N ASP A 50 -12.22 15.45 17.80
CA ASP A 50 -13.22 15.55 16.74
C ASP A 50 -14.46 14.67 17.05
N PRO A 51 -15.66 15.27 17.22
CA PRO A 51 -16.89 14.52 17.51
C PRO A 51 -17.26 13.50 16.42
N VAL A 52 -17.07 13.84 15.14
CA VAL A 52 -17.40 12.94 14.02
C VAL A 52 -16.49 11.72 14.06
N PHE A 53 -15.21 11.94 14.39
CA PHE A 53 -14.27 10.87 14.56
C PHE A 53 -14.60 10.00 15.79
N GLN A 54 -14.97 10.59 16.93
CA GLN A 54 -15.40 9.82 18.11
C GLN A 54 -16.61 8.93 17.81
N ASP A 55 -17.58 9.43 17.06
CA ASP A 55 -18.73 8.64 16.61
C ASP A 55 -18.32 7.51 15.64
N LEU A 56 -17.30 7.74 14.81
CA LEU A 56 -16.76 6.74 13.88
C LEU A 56 -16.12 5.56 14.60
N ILE A 57 -15.42 5.82 15.71
CA ILE A 57 -14.74 4.82 16.53
C ILE A 57 -15.56 4.36 17.73
N ALA A 58 -16.81 4.81 17.87
CA ALA A 58 -17.71 4.32 18.92
C ALA A 58 -17.75 2.78 18.88
N ASP A 59 -17.51 2.15 20.04
CA ASP A 59 -17.41 0.70 20.22
C ASP A 59 -16.30 -0.01 19.43
N SER A 60 -15.33 0.73 18.90
CA SER A 60 -14.20 0.20 18.13
C SER A 60 -12.94 0.18 19.01
N PRO A 61 -12.62 -0.95 19.68
CA PRO A 61 -11.43 -1.00 20.53
C PRO A 61 -10.16 -0.81 19.71
N GLU A 62 -9.17 -0.14 20.29
CA GLU A 62 -7.85 0.02 19.66
C GLU A 62 -7.19 -1.34 19.36
N ILE A 63 -6.37 -1.37 18.32
CA ILE A 63 -5.53 -2.52 18.04
C ILE A 63 -4.55 -2.77 19.19
N SER A 64 -4.44 -4.03 19.63
CA SER A 64 -3.50 -4.38 20.70
C SER A 64 -2.04 -4.05 20.33
N PRO A 65 -1.21 -3.56 21.27
CA PRO A 65 0.20 -3.25 21.00
C PRO A 65 0.99 -4.44 20.43
N ALA A 66 0.70 -5.65 20.90
CA ALA A 66 1.37 -6.87 20.42
C ALA A 66 1.05 -7.18 18.94
N LEU A 67 -0.17 -6.88 18.48
CA LEU A 67 -0.52 -7.04 17.07
C LEU A 67 0.17 -5.97 16.21
N ARG A 68 0.21 -4.72 16.70
CA ARG A 68 0.91 -3.62 16.04
C ARG A 68 2.39 -3.92 15.86
N GLN A 69 3.07 -4.36 16.92
CA GLN A 69 4.48 -4.74 16.86
C GLN A 69 4.74 -5.82 15.79
N LYS A 70 3.89 -6.85 15.73
CA LYS A 70 4.02 -7.90 14.70
C LYS A 70 3.85 -7.34 13.28
N ALA A 71 2.91 -6.44 13.07
CA ALA A 71 2.71 -5.79 11.77
C ALA A 71 3.92 -4.92 11.39
N GLU A 72 4.47 -4.18 12.34
CA GLU A 72 5.68 -3.37 12.16
C GLU A 72 6.93 -4.22 11.88
N GLU A 73 7.04 -5.40 12.49
CA GLU A 73 8.11 -6.36 12.18
C GLU A 73 7.99 -6.86 10.73
N LEU A 74 6.78 -7.16 10.25
CA LEU A 74 6.54 -7.57 8.86
C LEU A 74 6.89 -6.45 7.86
N THR A 75 6.48 -5.21 8.13
CA THR A 75 6.80 -4.06 7.27
C THR A 75 8.29 -3.74 7.31
N TRP A 76 8.94 -3.89 8.47
CA TRP A 76 10.38 -3.69 8.62
C TRP A 76 11.18 -4.73 7.83
N GLU A 77 10.83 -6.01 7.93
CA GLU A 77 11.51 -7.09 7.22
C GLU A 77 11.47 -6.87 5.71
N LYS A 78 10.30 -6.49 5.18
CA LYS A 78 10.06 -6.46 3.73
C LYS A 78 10.35 -5.11 3.09
N PHE A 79 10.03 -4.02 3.76
CA PHE A 79 10.05 -2.66 3.22
C PHE A 79 10.86 -1.66 4.05
N ARG A 80 11.41 -2.08 5.20
CA ARG A 80 12.26 -1.25 6.07
C ARG A 80 11.55 0.04 6.53
N PHE A 81 10.32 -0.09 7.03
CA PHE A 81 9.61 0.99 7.73
C PHE A 81 8.75 0.44 8.86
N ARG A 82 8.40 1.30 9.82
CA ARG A 82 7.43 1.06 10.90
C ARG A 82 6.48 2.25 10.99
N ALA A 83 5.24 2.08 10.55
CA ALA A 83 4.24 3.15 10.54
C ALA A 83 3.44 3.18 11.86
N GLY A 84 4.15 3.27 13.00
CA GLY A 84 3.55 3.21 14.33
C GLY A 84 2.57 4.36 14.61
N TRP A 85 2.78 5.50 13.97
CA TRP A 85 1.91 6.68 14.02
C TRP A 85 0.54 6.45 13.37
N VAL A 86 0.38 5.43 12.53
CA VAL A 86 -0.89 5.18 11.82
C VAL A 86 -1.94 4.70 12.83
N PRO A 87 -3.02 5.47 13.03
CA PRO A 87 -4.05 5.11 13.96
C PRO A 87 -4.85 3.87 13.48
N ALA A 88 -5.16 2.94 14.39
CA ALA A 88 -5.85 1.70 14.02
C ALA A 88 -6.78 1.16 15.12
N TRP A 89 -7.95 0.69 14.71
CA TRP A 89 -8.99 0.10 15.58
C TRP A 89 -9.59 -1.18 15.00
N TYR A 90 -10.34 -1.90 15.82
CA TYR A 90 -11.20 -2.98 15.38
C TYR A 90 -12.64 -2.47 15.14
N SER A 91 -13.20 -2.65 13.94
CA SER A 91 -14.60 -2.32 13.68
C SER A 91 -15.23 -3.18 12.58
N ALA A 92 -16.17 -4.05 12.93
CA ALA A 92 -16.98 -4.79 11.96
C ALA A 92 -17.94 -3.88 11.18
N ARG A 93 -18.35 -2.74 11.79
CA ARG A 93 -19.21 -1.73 11.16
C ARG A 93 -18.51 -1.09 9.96
N GLN A 94 -17.26 -0.67 10.14
CA GLN A 94 -16.50 -0.01 9.07
C GLN A 94 -16.02 -1.02 8.00
N THR A 95 -15.59 -2.23 8.40
CA THR A 95 -15.09 -3.21 7.43
C THR A 95 -16.19 -3.93 6.64
N GLY A 96 -17.39 -4.04 7.20
CA GLY A 96 -18.43 -4.94 6.69
C GLY A 96 -18.04 -6.43 6.84
N PHE A 97 -18.91 -7.33 6.37
CA PHE A 97 -18.76 -8.77 6.63
C PHE A 97 -17.64 -9.45 5.82
N LEU A 98 -17.45 -9.02 4.57
CA LEU A 98 -16.54 -9.68 3.62
C LEU A 98 -15.12 -9.11 3.63
N SER A 99 -14.88 -7.98 4.32
CA SER A 99 -13.54 -7.43 4.45
C SER A 99 -12.84 -7.88 5.74
N ALA A 100 -11.52 -7.99 5.65
CA ALA A 100 -10.64 -8.20 6.79
C ALA A 100 -10.14 -6.86 7.37
N GLY A 101 -9.96 -5.86 6.52
CA GLY A 101 -9.48 -4.53 6.88
C GLY A 101 -9.96 -3.48 5.89
N ILE A 102 -9.98 -2.23 6.31
CA ILE A 102 -10.21 -1.09 5.44
C ILE A 102 -9.38 0.09 5.94
N GLN A 103 -8.82 0.84 5.02
CA GLN A 103 -8.28 2.16 5.27
C GLN A 103 -9.27 3.20 4.78
N LEU A 104 -9.66 4.11 5.67
CA LEU A 104 -10.33 5.36 5.31
C LEU A 104 -9.29 6.47 5.28
N GLU A 105 -9.44 7.42 4.37
CA GLU A 105 -8.49 8.51 4.21
C GLU A 105 -9.23 9.84 4.36
N ALA A 106 -8.81 10.65 5.33
CA ALA A 106 -9.31 12.02 5.50
C ALA A 106 -8.37 13.00 4.77
N ASP A 107 -8.96 13.86 3.94
CA ASP A 107 -8.28 14.92 3.18
C ASP A 107 -7.07 14.48 2.34
N ASN A 108 -7.08 13.24 1.86
CA ASN A 108 -5.95 12.62 1.16
C ASN A 108 -4.61 12.66 1.94
N LEU A 109 -4.69 12.63 3.27
CA LEU A 109 -3.53 12.84 4.14
C LEU A 109 -3.50 11.89 5.34
N LEU A 110 -4.61 11.79 6.06
CA LEU A 110 -4.69 11.07 7.33
C LEU A 110 -5.30 9.68 7.12
N PRO A 111 -4.51 8.59 7.22
CA PRO A 111 -5.03 7.23 7.17
C PRO A 111 -5.68 6.84 8.49
N LEU A 112 -6.88 6.28 8.42
CA LEU A 112 -7.60 5.66 9.53
C LEU A 112 -7.81 4.18 9.23
N VAL A 113 -7.14 3.32 9.99
CA VAL A 113 -7.17 1.87 9.74
C VAL A 113 -8.20 1.19 10.62
N PHE A 114 -9.05 0.37 10.01
CA PHE A 114 -10.03 -0.46 10.71
C PHE A 114 -9.84 -1.93 10.34
N LEU A 115 -9.55 -2.77 11.32
CA LEU A 115 -9.56 -4.23 11.16
C LEU A 115 -10.90 -4.81 11.58
N HIS A 116 -11.31 -5.93 10.98
CA HIS A 116 -12.59 -6.55 11.34
C HIS A 116 -12.58 -7.03 12.81
N SER A 117 -13.63 -6.74 13.60
CA SER A 117 -13.70 -7.07 15.04
C SER A 117 -13.58 -8.57 15.35
N GLY A 118 -13.87 -9.43 14.36
CA GLY A 118 -13.59 -10.87 14.44
C GLY A 118 -12.13 -11.22 14.76
N PHE A 119 -11.17 -10.32 14.46
CA PHE A 119 -9.76 -10.52 14.81
C PHE A 119 -9.46 -10.39 16.31
N ILE A 120 -10.34 -9.77 17.08
CA ILE A 120 -10.20 -9.68 18.55
C ILE A 120 -10.16 -11.08 19.17
N ARG A 121 -10.98 -12.00 18.66
CA ARG A 121 -11.09 -13.37 19.20
C ARG A 121 -10.18 -14.38 18.50
N LYS A 122 -9.78 -14.11 17.26
CA LYS A 122 -9.03 -15.05 16.43
C LYS A 122 -7.98 -14.30 15.63
N GLN A 123 -6.75 -14.80 15.58
CA GLN A 123 -5.71 -14.20 14.74
C GLN A 123 -5.98 -14.33 13.24
N ARG A 124 -6.89 -15.24 12.83
CA ARG A 124 -7.22 -15.49 11.41
C ARG A 124 -8.71 -15.48 11.14
N ARG A 125 -9.10 -14.94 9.97
CA ARG A 125 -10.47 -14.87 9.47
C ARG A 125 -10.48 -15.01 7.94
N LEU A 126 -11.29 -15.92 7.40
CA LEU A 126 -11.49 -16.09 5.95
C LEU A 126 -10.18 -16.20 5.14
N GLY A 127 -9.14 -16.82 5.72
CA GLY A 127 -7.81 -16.92 5.10
C GLY A 127 -6.90 -15.69 5.27
N TYR A 128 -7.38 -14.64 5.93
CA TYR A 128 -6.59 -13.47 6.34
C TYR A 128 -6.03 -13.66 7.75
N ASP A 129 -4.84 -13.11 7.98
CA ASP A 129 -4.17 -13.05 9.27
C ASP A 129 -4.14 -11.59 9.75
N ALA A 130 -4.44 -11.35 11.03
CA ALA A 130 -4.61 -10.01 11.57
C ALA A 130 -3.35 -9.15 11.41
N ALA A 131 -2.16 -9.73 11.59
CA ALA A 131 -0.89 -9.01 11.48
C ALA A 131 -0.59 -8.68 10.02
N GLU A 132 -0.84 -9.63 9.11
CA GLU A 132 -0.70 -9.41 7.67
C GLU A 132 -1.67 -8.35 7.15
N THR A 133 -2.92 -8.34 7.64
CA THR A 133 -3.91 -7.32 7.28
C THR A 133 -3.51 -5.96 7.81
N LEU A 134 -3.08 -5.83 9.07
CA LEU A 134 -2.63 -4.54 9.58
C LEU A 134 -1.40 -4.02 8.82
N ALA A 135 -0.43 -4.89 8.55
CA ALA A 135 0.75 -4.54 7.76
C ALA A 135 0.37 -4.13 6.33
N HIS A 136 -0.64 -4.76 5.73
CA HIS A 136 -1.19 -4.40 4.42
C HIS A 136 -1.75 -2.97 4.42
N GLU A 137 -2.60 -2.63 5.40
CA GLU A 137 -3.14 -1.26 5.53
C GLU A 137 -2.02 -0.24 5.84
N MET A 138 -1.02 -0.60 6.66
CA MET A 138 0.15 0.28 6.87
C MET A 138 0.91 0.60 5.58
N VAL A 139 0.97 -0.34 4.62
CA VAL A 139 1.58 -0.07 3.31
C VAL A 139 0.73 0.90 2.49
N HIS A 140 -0.60 0.83 2.57
CA HIS A 140 -1.48 1.84 1.97
C HIS A 140 -1.25 3.23 2.59
N ALA A 141 -1.17 3.33 3.91
CA ALA A 141 -0.90 4.57 4.63
C ALA A 141 0.41 5.24 4.18
N VAL A 142 1.49 4.46 4.05
CA VAL A 142 2.79 4.97 3.54
C VAL A 142 2.70 5.43 2.08
N ARG A 143 1.78 4.87 1.29
CA ARG A 143 1.60 5.18 -0.13
C ARG A 143 0.56 6.26 -0.43
N ILE A 144 -0.06 6.87 0.58
CA ILE A 144 -0.94 8.05 0.41
C ILE A 144 -0.34 9.12 -0.53
N PRO A 145 0.97 9.45 -0.46
CA PRO A 145 1.58 10.42 -1.38
C PRO A 145 1.57 10.02 -2.87
N PHE A 146 1.13 8.80 -3.22
CA PHE A 146 1.08 8.27 -4.58
C PHE A 146 -0.35 7.83 -4.98
N PRO A 147 -1.31 8.76 -5.04
CA PRO A 147 -2.71 8.42 -5.29
C PRO A 147 -2.91 7.80 -6.69
N GLY A 148 -3.81 6.82 -6.78
CA GLY A 148 -4.22 6.21 -8.04
C GLY A 148 -3.18 5.31 -8.70
N SER A 149 -2.15 4.88 -7.96
CA SER A 149 -1.07 4.01 -8.45
C SER A 149 -1.59 2.70 -9.05
N VAL A 150 -1.01 2.27 -10.18
CA VAL A 150 -1.29 0.94 -10.78
C VAL A 150 -0.75 -0.22 -9.93
N TYR A 151 0.05 0.10 -8.91
CA TYR A 151 0.64 -0.81 -7.93
C TYR A 151 0.02 -0.68 -6.53
N GLU A 152 -1.11 0.03 -6.41
CA GLU A 152 -1.82 0.32 -5.15
C GLU A 152 -2.00 -0.93 -4.29
N GLU A 153 -2.45 -2.04 -4.88
CA GLU A 153 -2.63 -3.32 -4.19
C GLU A 153 -1.41 -4.24 -4.28
N TYR A 154 -0.46 -3.97 -5.19
CA TYR A 154 0.71 -4.82 -5.37
C TYR A 154 1.58 -4.86 -4.11
N PHE A 155 1.96 -3.69 -3.57
CA PHE A 155 2.86 -3.61 -2.41
C PHE A 155 2.19 -4.13 -1.12
N PRO A 156 0.97 -3.70 -0.78
CA PRO A 156 0.23 -4.24 0.37
C PRO A 156 0.04 -5.75 0.28
N CYS A 157 -0.28 -6.29 -0.90
CA CYS A 157 -0.44 -7.73 -1.07
C CYS A 157 0.85 -8.52 -0.82
N GLN A 158 2.03 -7.90 -0.86
CA GLN A 158 3.28 -8.57 -0.50
C GLN A 158 3.33 -8.97 0.99
N MET A 159 2.53 -8.37 1.86
CA MET A 159 2.44 -8.77 3.28
C MET A 159 1.81 -10.15 3.46
N SER A 160 1.02 -10.61 2.48
CA SER A 160 0.29 -11.86 2.56
C SER A 160 1.20 -13.09 2.41
N ARG A 161 0.98 -14.12 3.24
CA ARG A 161 1.56 -15.46 3.03
C ARG A 161 0.99 -16.19 1.82
N SER A 162 -0.22 -15.85 1.39
CA SER A 162 -0.86 -16.46 0.22
C SER A 162 -0.18 -16.02 -1.08
N ALA A 163 0.40 -16.98 -1.81
CA ALA A 163 0.98 -16.75 -3.14
C ALA A 163 -0.07 -16.23 -4.13
N PHE A 164 -1.32 -16.68 -4.02
CA PHE A 164 -2.42 -16.17 -4.83
C PHE A 164 -2.62 -14.68 -4.59
N ARG A 165 -2.70 -14.23 -3.32
CA ARG A 165 -2.85 -12.79 -3.01
C ARG A 165 -1.66 -11.97 -3.51
N ARG A 166 -0.42 -12.45 -3.35
CA ARG A 166 0.78 -11.76 -3.88
C ARG A 166 0.77 -11.63 -5.41
N ASN A 167 0.19 -12.58 -6.13
CA ASN A 167 0.22 -12.66 -7.59
C ASN A 167 -1.04 -12.16 -8.29
N VAL A 168 -2.17 -12.09 -7.60
CA VAL A 168 -3.47 -11.73 -8.20
C VAL A 168 -4.11 -10.57 -7.46
N GLY A 169 -3.70 -10.25 -6.23
CA GLY A 169 -4.28 -9.19 -5.41
C GLY A 169 -4.35 -7.84 -6.11
N ASN A 170 -3.35 -7.50 -6.93
CA ASN A 170 -3.35 -6.24 -7.69
C ASN A 170 -4.53 -6.07 -8.68
N LEU A 171 -5.20 -7.15 -9.05
CA LEU A 171 -6.44 -7.11 -9.83
C LEU A 171 -7.57 -6.39 -9.08
N PHE A 172 -7.60 -6.49 -7.75
CA PHE A 172 -8.67 -5.97 -6.90
C PHE A 172 -8.52 -4.49 -6.56
N ARG A 173 -7.49 -3.79 -7.08
CA ARG A 173 -7.25 -2.35 -6.82
C ARG A 173 -8.41 -1.44 -7.22
N LYS A 174 -9.20 -1.84 -8.22
CA LYS A 174 -10.34 -1.06 -8.72
C LYS A 174 -11.46 -2.03 -9.04
N TRP A 175 -12.62 -1.84 -8.41
CA TRP A 175 -13.77 -2.75 -8.54
C TRP A 175 -14.22 -3.09 -9.97
N PRO A 176 -14.11 -2.19 -10.98
CA PRO A 176 -14.40 -2.55 -12.37
C PRO A 176 -13.50 -3.66 -12.94
N LEU A 177 -12.26 -3.80 -12.47
CA LEU A 177 -11.33 -4.82 -12.98
C LEU A 177 -11.77 -6.25 -12.64
N PRO A 178 -11.98 -6.65 -11.36
CA PRO A 178 -12.48 -7.97 -11.04
C PRO A 178 -13.90 -8.18 -11.60
N LEU A 179 -14.75 -7.15 -11.63
CA LEU A 179 -16.08 -7.25 -12.23
C LEU A 179 -16.02 -7.64 -13.70
N LEU A 180 -15.22 -6.95 -14.51
CA LEU A 180 -15.06 -7.25 -15.94
C LEU A 180 -14.36 -8.59 -16.16
N PHE A 181 -13.39 -8.94 -15.30
CA PHE A 181 -12.68 -10.21 -15.39
C PHE A 181 -13.62 -11.39 -15.11
N PHE A 182 -14.21 -11.45 -13.92
CA PHE A 182 -15.08 -12.57 -13.51
C PHE A 182 -16.43 -12.53 -14.21
N GLY A 183 -17.00 -11.34 -14.45
CA GLY A 183 -18.23 -11.17 -15.21
C GLY A 183 -18.08 -11.64 -16.65
N GLY A 184 -16.96 -11.34 -17.31
CA GLY A 184 -16.67 -11.86 -18.65
C GLY A 184 -16.58 -13.39 -18.68
N LEU A 185 -15.91 -13.99 -17.70
CA LEU A 185 -15.81 -15.45 -17.57
C LEU A 185 -17.17 -16.11 -17.28
N ALA A 186 -18.01 -15.50 -16.45
CA ALA A 186 -19.32 -16.04 -16.08
C ALA A 186 -20.37 -15.87 -17.19
N LEU A 187 -20.31 -14.77 -17.96
CA LEU A 187 -21.26 -14.46 -19.02
C LEU A 187 -21.08 -15.37 -20.24
N ALA A 188 -19.84 -15.75 -20.57
CA ALA A 188 -19.54 -16.58 -21.74
C ALA A 188 -20.32 -17.92 -21.79
N PRO A 189 -20.33 -18.77 -20.75
CA PRO A 189 -21.11 -20.02 -20.77
C PRO A 189 -22.62 -19.79 -20.82
N VAL A 190 -23.13 -18.70 -20.22
CA VAL A 190 -24.54 -18.33 -20.30
C VAL A 190 -24.92 -18.02 -21.76
N LEU A 191 -24.14 -17.18 -22.43
CA LEU A 191 -24.36 -16.85 -23.84
C LEU A 191 -24.23 -18.07 -24.77
N ALA A 192 -23.30 -18.98 -24.47
CA ALA A 192 -23.14 -20.23 -25.21
C ALA A 192 -24.38 -21.12 -25.05
N SER A 193 -24.94 -21.22 -23.84
CA SER A 193 -26.15 -22.01 -23.58
C SER A 193 -27.40 -21.46 -24.27
N LEU A 194 -27.43 -20.14 -24.52
CA LEU A 194 -28.51 -19.47 -25.26
C LEU A 194 -28.35 -19.58 -26.79
N GLY A 195 -27.34 -20.31 -27.30
CA GLY A 195 -27.12 -20.50 -28.73
C GLY A 195 -26.65 -19.24 -29.47
N THR A 196 -26.13 -18.24 -28.75
CA THR A 196 -25.64 -17.01 -29.39
C THR A 196 -24.32 -17.26 -30.11
N GLY A 197 -24.18 -16.79 -31.36
CA GLY A 197 -22.96 -16.98 -32.16
C GLY A 197 -21.72 -16.21 -31.67
N VAL A 198 -21.90 -15.31 -30.70
CA VAL A 198 -20.85 -14.41 -30.17
C VAL A 198 -20.56 -14.65 -28.68
N TRP A 199 -20.83 -15.86 -28.18
CA TRP A 199 -20.66 -16.23 -26.76
C TRP A 199 -19.24 -16.02 -26.21
N TYR A 200 -18.23 -15.99 -27.07
CA TYR A 200 -16.83 -15.77 -26.70
C TYR A 200 -16.48 -14.29 -26.54
N ALA A 201 -17.30 -13.35 -27.01
CA ALA A 201 -16.99 -11.92 -26.95
C ALA A 201 -16.71 -11.40 -25.52
N PRO A 202 -17.46 -11.82 -24.46
CA PRO A 202 -17.15 -11.44 -23.09
C PRO A 202 -15.77 -11.89 -22.59
N LEU A 203 -15.15 -12.92 -23.20
CA LEU A 203 -13.82 -13.40 -22.83
C LEU A 203 -12.71 -12.42 -23.23
N LEU A 204 -13.00 -11.43 -24.09
CA LEU A 204 -12.05 -10.36 -24.40
C LEU A 204 -11.68 -9.56 -23.16
N PHE A 205 -12.63 -9.32 -22.23
CA PHE A 205 -12.39 -8.57 -21.00
C PHE A 205 -11.34 -9.24 -20.09
N PRO A 206 -11.49 -10.51 -19.64
CA PRO A 206 -10.48 -11.16 -18.82
C PRO A 206 -9.13 -11.29 -19.55
N LEU A 207 -9.12 -11.50 -20.87
CA LEU A 207 -7.89 -11.54 -21.65
C LEU A 207 -7.13 -10.21 -21.61
N LEU A 208 -7.79 -9.09 -21.93
CA LEU A 208 -7.17 -7.77 -21.92
C LEU A 208 -6.69 -7.36 -20.52
N ILE A 209 -7.46 -7.69 -19.48
CA ILE A 209 -7.08 -7.44 -18.09
C ILE A 209 -5.87 -8.28 -17.70
N LEU A 210 -5.84 -9.56 -18.06
CA LEU A 210 -4.69 -10.43 -17.80
C LEU A 210 -3.42 -9.91 -18.48
N LEU A 211 -3.50 -9.56 -19.77
CA LEU A 211 -2.38 -8.97 -20.51
C LEU A 211 -1.88 -7.69 -19.86
N ARG A 212 -2.79 -6.82 -19.42
CA ARG A 212 -2.46 -5.59 -18.68
C ARG A 212 -1.73 -5.89 -17.37
N GLU A 213 -2.24 -6.82 -16.55
CA GLU A 213 -1.59 -7.19 -15.29
C GLU A 213 -0.22 -7.83 -15.51
N ILE A 214 -0.06 -8.65 -16.55
CA ILE A 214 1.24 -9.20 -16.96
C ILE A 214 2.21 -8.06 -17.30
N GLN A 215 1.80 -7.07 -18.11
CA GLN A 215 2.65 -5.94 -18.46
C GLN A 215 3.08 -5.13 -17.23
N ILE A 216 2.14 -4.85 -16.30
CA ILE A 216 2.43 -4.14 -15.05
C ILE A 216 3.48 -4.89 -14.23
N ARG A 217 3.34 -6.22 -14.11
CA ARG A 217 4.29 -7.09 -13.41
C ARG A 217 5.65 -7.15 -14.09
N LEU A 218 5.69 -7.27 -15.41
CA LEU A 218 6.94 -7.30 -16.16
C LEU A 218 7.72 -5.98 -16.00
N ARG A 219 7.03 -4.83 -16.04
CA ARG A 219 7.69 -3.53 -15.78
C ARG A 219 8.30 -3.48 -14.38
N LEU A 220 7.54 -3.90 -13.38
CA LEU A 220 8.03 -3.91 -12.00
C LEU A 220 9.18 -4.91 -11.82
N ALA A 221 9.12 -6.08 -12.47
CA ALA A 221 10.19 -7.06 -12.46
C ALA A 221 11.49 -6.50 -13.07
N ARG A 222 11.40 -5.80 -14.21
CA ARG A 222 12.54 -5.11 -14.84
C ARG A 222 13.12 -4.02 -13.94
N ALA A 223 12.28 -3.17 -13.35
CA ALA A 223 12.72 -2.15 -12.40
C ALA A 223 13.39 -2.78 -11.17
N SER A 224 12.82 -3.87 -10.65
CA SER A 224 13.36 -4.64 -9.54
C SER A 224 14.73 -5.24 -9.87
N GLU A 225 14.89 -5.83 -11.05
CA GLU A 225 16.15 -6.41 -11.52
C GLU A 225 17.25 -5.37 -11.65
N LYS A 226 16.91 -4.21 -12.22
CA LYS A 226 17.81 -3.07 -12.33
C LYS A 226 18.33 -2.57 -10.99
N LEU A 227 17.43 -2.42 -10.00
CA LEU A 227 17.84 -2.07 -8.63
C LEU A 227 18.73 -3.15 -8.01
N ARG A 228 18.45 -4.44 -8.25
CA ARG A 228 19.32 -5.52 -7.77
C ARG A 228 20.71 -5.45 -8.39
N ASN A 229 20.81 -5.19 -9.69
CA ASN A 229 22.08 -5.06 -10.41
C ASN A 229 22.88 -3.84 -9.94
N ALA A 230 22.19 -2.77 -9.52
CA ALA A 230 22.79 -1.61 -8.86
C ALA A 230 23.17 -1.85 -7.38
N GLY A 231 23.00 -3.07 -6.85
CA GLY A 231 23.35 -3.41 -5.48
C GLY A 231 22.36 -2.93 -4.41
N LEU A 232 21.11 -2.64 -4.78
CA LEU A 232 20.08 -2.14 -3.87
C LEU A 232 19.08 -3.24 -3.49
N ASN A 233 18.38 -3.06 -2.36
CA ASN A 233 17.21 -3.86 -2.04
C ASN A 233 15.98 -3.32 -2.80
N PRO A 234 15.42 -4.04 -3.78
CA PRO A 234 14.45 -3.48 -4.70
C PRO A 234 13.11 -3.14 -4.04
N LEU A 235 12.58 -3.97 -3.13
CA LEU A 235 11.23 -3.79 -2.60
C LEU A 235 11.09 -2.52 -1.74
N PRO A 236 11.98 -2.24 -0.76
CA PRO A 236 11.97 -0.98 -0.02
C PRO A 236 12.07 0.25 -0.92
N VAL A 237 12.90 0.19 -1.97
CA VAL A 237 13.08 1.32 -2.90
C VAL A 237 11.82 1.51 -3.74
N LEU A 238 11.31 0.45 -4.38
CA LEU A 238 10.12 0.54 -5.24
C LEU A 238 8.88 1.03 -4.49
N LEU A 239 8.74 0.71 -3.19
CA LEU A 239 7.66 1.22 -2.37
C LEU A 239 7.64 2.76 -2.30
N ARG A 240 8.82 3.38 -2.37
CA ARG A 240 9.03 4.82 -2.24
C ARG A 240 9.02 5.57 -3.58
N LEU A 241 8.83 4.84 -4.68
CA LEU A 241 8.74 5.41 -6.02
C LEU A 241 7.28 5.53 -6.46
N SER A 242 7.03 6.59 -7.21
CA SER A 242 5.80 6.79 -7.98
C SER A 242 5.79 5.92 -9.24
N ASP A 243 4.62 5.76 -9.86
CA ASP A 243 4.48 4.97 -11.09
C ASP A 243 5.38 5.48 -12.23
N PRO A 244 5.47 6.80 -12.53
CA PRO A 244 6.38 7.31 -13.55
C PRO A 244 7.85 6.94 -13.26
N GLU A 245 8.29 7.04 -12.01
CA GLU A 245 9.66 6.70 -11.63
C GLU A 245 9.95 5.20 -11.78
N ILE A 246 8.99 4.34 -11.41
CA ILE A 246 9.08 2.89 -11.67
C ILE A 246 9.16 2.62 -13.18
N PHE A 247 8.40 3.37 -13.99
CA PHE A 247 8.39 3.21 -15.44
C PHE A 247 9.70 3.68 -16.07
N GLU A 248 10.23 4.83 -15.67
CA GLU A 248 11.54 5.33 -16.10
C GLU A 248 12.64 4.33 -15.74
N LEU A 249 12.66 3.89 -14.48
CA LEU A 249 13.59 2.86 -14.02
C LEU A 249 13.49 1.58 -14.85
N ALA A 250 12.27 1.14 -15.19
CA ALA A 250 12.07 -0.04 -16.05
C ALA A 250 12.63 0.12 -17.48
N HIS A 251 12.91 1.34 -17.96
CA HIS A 251 13.46 1.61 -19.30
C HIS A 251 14.93 2.08 -19.32
N CYS A 252 15.51 2.58 -18.23
CA CYS A 252 16.92 3.03 -18.19
C CYS A 252 17.97 1.91 -18.39
N SER A 253 19.14 2.23 -18.94
CA SER A 253 20.27 1.29 -18.93
C SER A 253 20.82 1.09 -17.50
N PRO A 254 21.43 -0.07 -17.17
CA PRO A 254 22.01 -0.29 -15.83
C PRO A 254 23.03 0.78 -15.42
N GLU A 255 23.80 1.30 -16.37
CA GLU A 255 24.80 2.35 -16.15
C GLU A 255 24.18 3.70 -15.80
N GLU A 256 22.94 3.96 -16.23
CA GLU A 256 22.20 5.20 -15.97
C GLU A 256 21.53 5.23 -14.60
N ILE A 257 21.33 4.10 -13.94
CA ILE A 257 20.56 4.02 -12.68
C ILE A 257 21.17 4.88 -11.56
N PRO A 258 22.49 4.83 -11.29
CA PRO A 258 23.09 5.68 -10.28
C PRO A 258 22.92 7.16 -10.63
N GLU A 259 23.05 7.53 -11.90
CA GLU A 259 22.94 8.93 -12.34
C GLU A 259 21.49 9.43 -12.31
N MET A 260 20.52 8.62 -12.75
CA MET A 260 19.10 8.93 -12.66
C MET A 260 18.66 9.11 -11.21
N ILE A 261 19.06 8.19 -10.32
CA ILE A 261 18.71 8.28 -8.91
C ILE A 261 19.46 9.43 -8.22
N LYS A 262 20.69 9.77 -8.64
CA LYS A 262 21.43 10.94 -8.11
C LYS A 262 20.86 12.29 -8.52
N LYS A 263 20.00 12.38 -9.54
CA LYS A 263 19.44 13.66 -10.00
C LYS A 263 18.61 14.38 -8.94
N SER A 264 18.04 13.66 -7.98
CA SER A 264 17.28 14.24 -6.88
C SER A 264 17.92 13.95 -5.52
N SER A 265 17.78 14.87 -4.58
CA SER A 265 18.19 14.66 -3.19
C SER A 265 17.51 13.43 -2.59
N ARG A 266 16.24 13.19 -2.95
CA ARG A 266 15.48 12.00 -2.56
C ARG A 266 16.15 10.73 -3.05
N GLY A 267 16.54 10.67 -4.33
CA GLY A 267 17.16 9.48 -4.87
C GLY A 267 18.54 9.20 -4.27
N LYS A 268 19.37 10.23 -4.04
CA LYS A 268 20.65 10.07 -3.32
C LYS A 268 20.46 9.41 -1.95
N PHE A 269 19.47 9.88 -1.18
CA PHE A 269 19.10 9.30 0.11
C PHE A 269 18.69 7.82 -0.02
N LEU A 270 17.86 7.47 -1.02
CA LEU A 270 17.45 6.08 -1.25
C LEU A 270 18.63 5.15 -1.58
N LEU A 271 19.62 5.62 -2.34
CA LEU A 271 20.83 4.83 -2.66
C LEU A 271 21.65 4.52 -1.42
N GLU A 272 21.84 5.53 -0.57
CA GLU A 272 22.63 5.41 0.64
C GLU A 272 21.96 4.47 1.63
N LYS A 273 20.65 4.66 1.86
CA LYS A 273 19.88 3.90 2.85
C LYS A 273 19.65 2.43 2.47
N PHE A 274 19.41 2.13 1.19
CA PHE A 274 18.98 0.79 0.76
C PHE A 274 20.04 0.00 0.02
N ARG A 275 21.32 0.38 0.16
CA ARG A 275 22.44 -0.41 -0.31
C ARG A 275 22.41 -1.78 0.37
N ARG A 276 22.61 -2.84 -0.42
CA ARG A 276 22.76 -4.20 0.13
C ARG A 276 24.07 -4.23 0.92
N THR A 277 23.95 -4.27 2.25
CA THR A 277 24.99 -4.78 3.14
C THR A 277 25.18 -6.27 2.91
#